data_AF-A0A7S0ZR34-F1
#
_entry.id   AF-A0A7S0ZR34-F1
#
_cell.length_a   1.000
_cell.length_b   1.000
_cell.length_c   1.000
_cell.angle_alpha   90.00
_cell.angle_beta   90.00
_cell.angle_gamma   90.00
#
_symmetry.space_group_name_H-M   'P 1'
#
loop_
_entity.id
_entity.type
_entity.pdbx_description
1 polymer ?
#
loop_
_entity_poly.entity_id
_entity_poly.type
_entity_poly.pdbx_seq_one_letter_code
_entity_poly.pdbx_strand_id
1 'polypeptide(L)'
;IFVNDAVQMASYDHDVMVQVEQEEKLEQIKKLRHLFDRFDTNGNLTLTLAEFEFHLRDPEVQLILRMLGLEISEAPAFFKILDVDKSGDVEIDEFVMGCLHLKGKS
;
A
#
# COMPACT_ATOMS: atom_id res chain seq x y z
N ILE A 1 37.18 -21.75 18.51
CA ILE A 1 36.85 -21.31 17.13
C ILE A 1 35.34 -21.16 17.12
N PHE A 2 34.82 -19.95 17.38
CA PHE A 2 33.37 -19.70 17.54
C PHE A 2 32.92 -18.35 16.96
N VAL A 3 33.87 -17.51 16.54
CA VAL A 3 33.58 -16.14 16.05
C VAL A 3 33.13 -16.16 14.59
N ASN A 4 33.63 -17.11 13.80
CA ASN A 4 33.29 -17.20 12.37
C ASN A 4 31.84 -17.68 12.15
N ASP A 5 31.40 -18.67 12.94
CA ASP A 5 30.04 -19.22 12.87
C ASP A 5 28.99 -18.19 13.32
N ALA A 6 29.29 -17.38 14.34
CA ALA A 6 28.38 -16.33 14.81
C ALA A 6 28.18 -15.21 13.79
N VAL A 7 29.25 -14.82 13.07
CA VAL A 7 29.16 -13.80 12.00
C VAL A 7 28.42 -14.34 10.77
N GLN A 8 28.63 -15.62 10.41
CA GLN A 8 27.91 -16.26 9.30
C GLN A 8 26.42 -16.44 9.62
N MET A 9 26.07 -16.84 10.83
CA MET A 9 24.68 -16.98 11.27
C MET A 9 23.97 -15.62 11.28
N ALA A 10 24.60 -14.56 11.82
CA ALA A 10 24.04 -13.22 11.80
C ALA A 10 23.83 -12.65 10.39
N SER A 11 24.74 -12.96 9.46
CA SER A 11 24.61 -12.54 8.04
C SER A 11 23.47 -13.29 7.34
N TYR A 12 23.35 -14.60 7.60
CA TYR A 12 22.27 -15.42 7.06
C TYR A 12 20.90 -14.99 7.60
N ASP A 13 20.79 -14.75 8.90
CA ASP A 13 19.55 -14.27 9.52
C ASP A 13 19.12 -12.91 8.95
N HIS A 14 20.08 -12.02 8.69
CA HIS A 14 19.82 -10.75 8.03
C HIS A 14 19.32 -10.94 6.59
N ASP A 15 19.96 -11.78 5.78
CA ASP A 15 19.54 -12.05 4.40
C ASP A 15 18.14 -12.67 4.35
N VAL A 16 17.83 -13.61 5.26
CA VAL A 16 16.49 -14.20 5.39
C VAL A 16 15.46 -13.13 5.77
N MET A 17 15.78 -12.26 6.72
CA MET A 17 14.88 -11.17 7.13
C MET A 17 14.60 -10.19 5.97
N VAL A 18 15.62 -9.82 5.21
CA VAL A 18 15.47 -8.96 4.01
C VAL A 18 14.54 -9.61 2.98
N GLN A 19 14.65 -10.92 2.75
CA GLN A 19 13.77 -11.61 1.81
C GLN A 19 12.31 -11.64 2.28
N VAL A 20 12.08 -11.90 3.57
CA VAL A 20 10.73 -11.89 4.15
C VAL A 20 10.09 -10.52 4.01
N GLU A 21 10.80 -9.44 4.33
CA GLU A 21 10.28 -8.07 4.17
C GLU A 21 9.94 -7.74 2.70
N GLN A 22 10.77 -8.18 1.76
CA GLN A 22 10.52 -7.99 0.33
C GLN A 22 9.24 -8.71 -0.12
N GLU A 23 9.06 -9.97 0.29
CA GLU A 23 7.89 -10.76 -0.06
C GLU A 23 6.60 -10.16 0.52
N GLU A 24 6.63 -9.73 1.79
CA GLU A 24 5.51 -9.02 2.42
C GLU A 24 5.15 -7.73 1.70
N LYS A 25 6.15 -6.96 1.25
CA LYS A 25 5.93 -5.73 0.48
C LYS A 25 5.30 -6.03 -0.89
N LEU A 26 5.75 -7.07 -1.59
CA LEU A 26 5.17 -7.48 -2.86
C LEU A 26 3.71 -7.93 -2.70
N GLU A 27 3.39 -8.68 -1.65
CA GLU A 27 2.02 -9.08 -1.34
C GLU A 27 1.12 -7.88 -1.03
N GLN A 28 1.63 -6.86 -0.34
CA GLN A 28 0.90 -5.61 -0.10
C GLN A 28 0.63 -4.84 -1.41
N ILE A 29 1.62 -4.74 -2.28
CA ILE A 29 1.47 -4.12 -3.61
C ILE A 29 0.38 -4.83 -4.40
N LYS A 30 0.37 -6.17 -4.43
CA LYS A 30 -0.65 -6.94 -5.14
C LYS A 30 -2.06 -6.65 -4.60
N LYS A 31 -2.23 -6.65 -3.27
CA LYS A 31 -3.51 -6.34 -2.62
C LYS A 31 -4.00 -4.93 -2.95
N LEU A 32 -3.10 -3.94 -2.92
CA LEU A 32 -3.43 -2.56 -3.29
C LEU A 32 -3.82 -2.43 -4.77
N ARG A 33 -3.11 -3.11 -5.68
CA ARG A 33 -3.48 -3.13 -7.11
C ARG A 33 -4.85 -3.75 -7.33
N HIS A 34 -5.15 -4.88 -6.70
CA HIS A 34 -6.48 -5.49 -6.77
C HIS A 34 -7.58 -4.60 -6.20
N LEU A 35 -7.28 -3.81 -5.16
CA LEU A 35 -8.22 -2.85 -4.62
C LEU A 35 -8.44 -1.68 -5.58
N PHE A 36 -7.39 -1.19 -6.23
CA PHE A 36 -7.46 -0.15 -7.25
C PHE A 36 -8.33 -0.58 -8.44
N ASP A 37 -8.11 -1.79 -8.97
CA ASP A 37 -8.92 -2.34 -10.08
C ASP A 37 -10.42 -2.41 -9.74
N ARG A 38 -10.74 -2.55 -8.45
CA ARG A 38 -12.12 -2.57 -7.97
C ARG A 38 -12.74 -1.18 -7.90
N PHE A 39 -11.92 -0.15 -7.73
CA PHE A 39 -12.35 1.24 -7.67
C PHE A 39 -12.44 1.87 -9.06
N ASP A 40 -11.53 1.50 -9.95
CA ASP A 40 -11.47 1.96 -11.34
C ASP A 40 -12.53 1.24 -12.20
N THR A 41 -13.79 1.63 -12.00
CA THR A 41 -14.92 1.02 -12.72
C THR A 41 -14.96 1.36 -14.20
N ASN A 42 -14.28 2.44 -14.60
CA ASN A 42 -14.29 2.94 -15.96
C ASN A 42 -13.08 2.43 -16.79
N GLY A 43 -12.06 1.89 -16.12
CA GLY A 43 -10.87 1.26 -16.72
C GLY A 43 -9.87 2.27 -17.27
N ASN A 44 -9.86 3.51 -16.78
CA ASN A 44 -8.98 4.57 -17.25
C ASN A 44 -7.63 4.63 -16.49
N LEU A 45 -7.40 3.70 -15.56
CA LEU A 45 -6.19 3.62 -14.71
C LEU A 45 -6.01 4.81 -13.76
N THR A 46 -7.09 5.54 -13.48
CA THR A 46 -7.13 6.67 -12.55
C THR A 46 -8.37 6.59 -11.68
N LEU A 47 -8.32 7.22 -10.51
CA LEU A 47 -9.47 7.33 -9.62
C LEU A 47 -9.84 8.77 -9.44
N THR A 48 -11.08 9.12 -9.74
CA THR A 48 -11.66 10.39 -9.34
C THR A 48 -11.97 10.36 -7.83
N LEU A 49 -12.07 11.54 -7.20
CA LEU A 49 -12.51 11.65 -5.81
C LEU A 49 -13.87 10.97 -5.59
N ALA A 50 -14.79 11.08 -6.56
CA ALA A 50 -16.13 10.51 -6.45
C ALA A 50 -16.11 8.96 -6.44
N GLU A 51 -15.30 8.35 -7.30
CA GLU A 51 -15.11 6.89 -7.32
C GLU A 51 -14.46 6.43 -6.01
N PHE A 52 -13.41 7.13 -5.58
CA PHE A 52 -12.73 6.83 -4.33
C PHE A 52 -13.67 6.90 -3.12
N GLU A 53 -14.45 7.97 -2.98
CA GLU A 53 -15.44 8.13 -1.91
C GLU A 53 -16.55 7.08 -1.98
N PHE A 54 -17.02 6.74 -3.17
CA PHE A 54 -18.06 5.73 -3.36
C PHE A 54 -17.59 4.36 -2.87
N HIS A 55 -16.39 3.94 -3.27
CA HIS A 55 -15.84 2.64 -2.87
C HIS A 55 -15.39 2.60 -1.41
N LEU A 56 -14.95 3.72 -0.83
CA LEU A 56 -14.65 3.78 0.60
C LEU A 56 -15.86 3.63 1.53
N ARG A 57 -17.08 3.75 1.02
CA ARG A 57 -18.31 3.45 1.79
C ARG A 57 -18.55 1.96 1.96
N ASP A 58 -17.89 1.13 1.16
CA ASP A 58 -17.99 -0.32 1.25
C ASP A 58 -17.25 -0.83 2.51
N PRO A 59 -17.93 -1.48 3.45
CA PRO A 59 -17.30 -2.02 4.66
C PRO A 59 -16.17 -3.02 4.37
N GLU A 60 -16.25 -3.77 3.27
CA GLU A 60 -15.22 -4.71 2.88
C GLU A 60 -13.95 -3.98 2.44
N VAL A 61 -14.09 -2.89 1.68
CA VAL A 61 -12.97 -2.02 1.30
C VAL A 61 -12.29 -1.43 2.53
N GLN A 62 -13.07 -0.90 3.48
CA GLN A 62 -12.53 -0.36 4.73
C GLN A 62 -11.78 -1.42 5.52
N LEU A 63 -12.29 -2.66 5.57
CA LEU A 63 -11.61 -3.77 6.25
C LEU A 63 -10.29 -4.11 5.57
N ILE A 64 -10.25 -4.18 4.23
CA ILE A 64 -9.03 -4.45 3.46
C ILE A 64 -7.97 -3.38 3.73
N LEU A 65 -8.35 -2.10 3.69
CA LEU A 65 -7.44 -0.99 3.98
C LEU A 65 -6.90 -1.06 5.41
N ARG A 66 -7.75 -1.34 6.40
CA ARG A 66 -7.31 -1.54 7.79
C ARG A 66 -6.35 -2.72 7.93
N MET A 67 -6.60 -3.84 7.25
CA MET A 67 -5.67 -4.99 7.23
C MET A 67 -4.32 -4.64 6.59
N LEU A 68 -4.28 -3.64 5.72
CA LEU A 68 -3.05 -3.10 5.14
C LEU A 68 -2.39 -2.05 6.04
N GLY A 69 -2.98 -1.72 7.20
CA GLY A 69 -2.47 -0.71 8.13
C GLY A 69 -2.88 0.72 7.78
N LEU A 70 -3.95 0.88 6.99
CA LEU A 70 -4.44 2.18 6.54
C LEU A 70 -5.77 2.49 7.21
N GLU A 71 -5.76 3.49 8.09
CA GLU A 71 -6.97 4.05 8.69
C GLU A 71 -7.36 5.34 7.97
N ILE A 72 -8.36 5.24 7.09
CA ILE A 72 -8.88 6.38 6.36
C ILE A 72 -10.10 6.91 7.11
N SER A 73 -9.94 8.06 7.76
CA SER A 73 -11.03 8.78 8.44
C SER A 73 -11.80 9.70 7.49
N GLU A 74 -11.11 10.38 6.59
CA GLU A 74 -11.67 11.32 5.64
C GLU A 74 -11.14 11.04 4.23
N ALA A 75 -12.03 10.56 3.36
CA ALA A 75 -11.71 10.21 1.99
C ALA A 75 -11.11 11.40 1.19
N PRO A 76 -11.67 12.63 1.23
CA PRO A 76 -11.09 13.77 0.49
C PRO A 76 -9.69 14.16 0.98
N ALA A 77 -9.46 14.09 2.30
CA ALA A 77 -8.16 14.42 2.87
C ALA A 77 -7.11 13.39 2.44
N PHE A 78 -7.46 12.10 2.49
CA PHE A 78 -6.58 11.02 2.06
C PHE A 78 -6.31 11.08 0.55
N PHE A 79 -7.33 11.31 -0.26
CA PHE A 79 -7.19 11.45 -1.71
C PHE A 79 -6.19 12.55 -2.07
N LYS A 80 -6.28 13.71 -1.41
CA LYS A 80 -5.35 14.82 -1.62
C LYS A 80 -3.90 14.51 -1.20
N ILE A 81 -3.70 13.55 -0.31
CA ILE A 81 -2.35 13.08 0.06
C ILE A 81 -1.80 12.15 -1.02
N LEU A 82 -2.68 11.38 -1.68
CA LEU A 82 -2.31 10.48 -2.76
C LEU A 82 -2.04 11.22 -4.08
N ASP A 83 -2.84 12.23 -4.41
CA ASP A 83 -2.70 13.09 -5.59
C ASP A 83 -1.47 14.00 -5.45
N VAL A 84 -0.29 13.46 -5.78
CA VAL A 84 1.01 14.12 -5.59
C VAL A 84 1.21 15.18 -6.65
N ASP A 85 0.79 14.90 -7.88
CA ASP A 85 0.95 15.80 -9.02
C ASP A 85 -0.14 16.89 -9.09
N LYS A 86 -1.21 16.76 -8.30
CA LYS A 86 -2.36 17.68 -8.25
C LYS A 86 -3.14 17.71 -9.55
N SER A 87 -3.18 16.59 -10.28
CA SER A 87 -4.00 16.42 -11.48
C SER A 87 -5.49 16.45 -11.15
N GLY A 88 -5.86 16.14 -9.90
CA GLY A 88 -7.25 16.01 -9.45
C GLY A 88 -7.79 14.58 -9.59
N ASP A 89 -7.00 13.69 -10.17
CA ASP A 89 -7.22 12.25 -10.23
C ASP A 89 -6.05 11.54 -9.52
N VAL A 90 -6.25 10.30 -9.09
CA VAL A 90 -5.16 9.50 -8.48
C VAL A 90 -4.83 8.34 -9.40
N GLU A 91 -3.60 8.31 -9.91
CA GLU A 91 -3.11 7.20 -10.73
C GLU A 91 -2.83 5.94 -9.89
N ILE A 92 -2.79 4.77 -10.54
CA ILE A 92 -2.49 3.50 -9.85
C ILE A 92 -1.17 3.53 -9.08
N ASP A 93 -0.13 4.15 -9.65
CA ASP A 93 1.18 4.21 -9.01
C ASP A 93 1.18 5.18 -7.83
N GLU A 94 0.44 6.30 -7.92
CA GLU A 94 0.22 7.22 -6.81
C GLU A 94 -0.57 6.57 -5.67
N PHE A 95 -1.64 5.83 -5.99
CA PHE A 95 -2.42 5.09 -5.01
C PHE A 95 -1.55 4.07 -4.27
N VAL A 96 -0.85 3.20 -5.00
CA VAL A 96 -0.03 2.13 -4.41
C VAL A 96 1.11 2.71 -3.59
N MET A 97 1.86 3.67 -4.15
CA MET A 97 3.03 4.26 -3.48
C MET A 97 2.61 5.12 -2.29
N GLY A 98 1.53 5.89 -2.42
CA GLY A 98 0.98 6.70 -1.34
C GLY A 98 0.49 5.84 -0.18
N CYS A 99 -0.21 4.74 -0.47
CA CYS A 99 -0.62 3.76 0.55
C CYS A 99 0.58 3.12 1.26
N LEU A 100 1.60 2.66 0.52
CA LEU A 100 2.81 2.10 1.13
C LEU A 100 3.56 3.11 1.99
N HIS A 101 3.63 4.37 1.56
CA HIS A 101 4.30 5.43 2.30
C HIS A 101 3.58 5.77 3.61
N LEU A 102 2.24 5.83 3.57
CA LEU A 102 1.43 6.16 4.75
C LEU A 102 1.45 5.05 5.79
N LYS A 103 1.52 3.79 5.36
CA LYS A 103 1.70 2.65 6.27
C LYS A 103 3.00 2.75 7.07
N GLY A 104 4.10 3.20 6.46
CA GLY A 104 5.41 3.29 7.14
C GLY A 104 5.54 4.44 8.15
N LYS A 105 4.53 5.31 8.25
CA LYS A 105 4.51 6.48 9.16
C LYS A 105 3.73 6.25 10.46
N SER A 106 3.19 5.05 10.68
CA SER A 106 2.42 4.67 11.86
C SER A 106 3.09 3.55 12.64
#